data_AF-A0A2A3MNR8-F1
#
_entry.id   AF-A0A2A3MNR8-F1
#
_cell.length_a   1.000
_cell.length_b   1.000
_cell.length_c   1.000
_cell.angle_alpha   90.00
_cell.angle_beta   90.00
_cell.angle_gamma   90.00
#
_symmetry.space_group_name_H-M   'P 1'
#
loop_
_entity.id
_entity.type
_entity.pdbx_description
1 polymer ?
#
loop_
_entity_poly.entity_id
_entity_poly.type
_entity_poly.pdbx_seq_one_letter_code
_entity_poly.pdbx_strand_id
1 'polypeptide(L)'
;MPGHHISDQQVFLFMTHRRQHTQAVAAAKAGISERSARRIENDPQLPSQKKKERHWRTRADPLEPFWPRVEELLQIDGIIAVTVFETLQDEFGEDAVPDAIRRTLERRIARWRALHGGEKEIFFPQHHEPGRQGLSDFTVCDSLKVTVAGETL
;
A
#
# COMPACT_ATOMS: atom_id res chain seq x y z
N MET A 1 -3.53 -19.01 -17.43
CA MET A 1 -2.82 -17.95 -16.71
C MET A 1 -1.83 -18.56 -15.73
N PRO A 2 -0.52 -18.53 -15.99
CA PRO A 2 0.48 -18.94 -15.00
C PRO A 2 0.44 -17.99 -13.80
N GLY A 3 0.59 -18.52 -12.58
CA GLY A 3 0.95 -17.74 -11.39
C GLY A 3 -0.19 -17.19 -10.52
N HIS A 4 -1.47 -17.28 -10.91
CA HIS A 4 -2.56 -16.85 -10.03
C HIS A 4 -3.12 -18.03 -9.21
N HIS A 5 -3.31 -17.80 -7.91
CA HIS A 5 -3.97 -18.77 -7.04
C HIS A 5 -5.45 -18.90 -7.43
N ILE A 6 -5.98 -20.13 -7.33
CA ILE A 6 -7.40 -20.39 -7.54
C ILE A 6 -8.20 -19.65 -6.47
N SER A 7 -9.19 -18.85 -6.89
CA SER A 7 -10.06 -18.12 -5.98
C SER A 7 -11.25 -18.96 -5.51
N ASP A 8 -11.87 -18.56 -4.41
CA ASP A 8 -13.11 -19.17 -3.92
C ASP A 8 -14.22 -19.12 -4.97
N GLN A 9 -14.30 -18.02 -5.73
CA GLN A 9 -15.27 -17.85 -6.81
C GLN A 9 -15.08 -18.91 -7.90
N GLN A 10 -13.83 -19.20 -8.30
CA GLN A 10 -13.54 -20.23 -9.28
C GLN A 10 -13.91 -21.63 -8.77
N VAL A 11 -13.68 -21.91 -7.48
CA VAL A 11 -14.10 -23.17 -6.86
C VAL A 11 -15.62 -23.30 -6.84
N PHE A 12 -16.33 -22.23 -6.46
CA PHE A 12 -17.79 -22.21 -6.47
C PHE A 12 -18.36 -22.41 -7.88
N LEU A 13 -17.84 -21.69 -8.86
CA LEU A 13 -18.25 -21.79 -10.26
C LEU A 13 -18.01 -23.20 -10.81
N PHE A 14 -16.86 -23.80 -10.47
CA PHE A 14 -16.56 -25.19 -10.79
C PHE A 14 -17.59 -26.14 -10.19
N MET A 15 -17.86 -26.04 -8.88
CA MET A 15 -18.83 -26.92 -8.20
C MET A 15 -20.25 -26.79 -8.78
N THR A 16 -20.67 -25.57 -9.13
CA THR A 16 -21.97 -25.34 -9.77
C THR A 16 -22.03 -26.01 -11.15
N HIS A 17 -21.03 -25.82 -12.01
CA HIS A 17 -20.99 -26.46 -13.32
C HIS A 17 -20.82 -27.98 -13.26
N ARG A 18 -20.11 -28.48 -12.25
CA ARG A 18 -19.81 -29.91 -12.09
C ARG A 18 -21.07 -30.76 -11.88
N ARG A 19 -22.17 -30.17 -11.40
CA ARG A 19 -23.48 -30.83 -11.26
C ARG A 19 -24.09 -31.29 -12.58
N GLN A 20 -23.78 -30.61 -13.68
CA GLN A 20 -24.41 -30.82 -15.00
C GLN A 20 -23.41 -31.18 -16.10
N HIS A 21 -22.11 -31.05 -15.83
CA HIS A 21 -21.07 -31.22 -16.82
C HIS A 21 -19.97 -32.17 -16.34
N THR A 22 -19.23 -32.71 -17.30
CA THR A 22 -18.01 -33.48 -17.01
C THR A 22 -16.98 -32.59 -16.32
N GLN A 23 -16.06 -33.21 -15.59
CA GLN A 23 -14.99 -32.50 -14.88
C GLN A 23 -14.20 -31.57 -15.81
N ALA A 24 -13.84 -32.03 -17.01
CA ALA A 24 -13.10 -31.25 -18.00
C ALA A 24 -13.88 -29.99 -18.44
N VAL A 25 -15.16 -30.14 -18.75
CA VAL A 25 -16.02 -29.02 -19.19
C VAL A 25 -16.27 -28.05 -18.03
N ALA A 26 -16.54 -28.54 -16.82
CA ALA A 26 -16.74 -27.70 -15.65
C ALA A 26 -15.47 -26.93 -15.27
N ALA A 27 -14.29 -27.57 -15.36
CA ALA A 27 -13.00 -26.95 -15.11
C ALA A 27 -12.72 -25.82 -16.11
N ALA A 28 -12.95 -26.08 -17.41
CA ALA A 28 -12.79 -25.09 -18.46
C ALA A 28 -13.72 -23.88 -18.26
N LYS A 29 -15.00 -24.11 -17.92
CA LYS A 29 -15.96 -23.04 -17.61
C LYS A 29 -15.57 -22.20 -16.39
N ALA A 30 -14.94 -22.83 -15.39
CA ALA A 30 -14.45 -22.15 -14.20
C ALA A 30 -13.05 -21.52 -14.36
N GLY A 31 -12.42 -21.65 -15.54
CA GLY A 31 -11.10 -21.11 -15.82
C GLY A 31 -9.97 -21.78 -15.03
N ILE A 32 -10.11 -23.06 -14.69
CA ILE A 32 -9.11 -23.84 -13.94
C ILE A 32 -8.69 -25.09 -14.71
N SER A 33 -7.51 -25.64 -14.38
CA SER A 33 -7.04 -26.89 -15.01
C SER A 33 -7.82 -28.11 -14.53
N GLU A 34 -7.91 -29.17 -15.34
CA GLU A 34 -8.47 -30.46 -14.92
C GLU A 34 -7.77 -31.04 -13.69
N ARG A 35 -6.45 -30.89 -13.58
CA ARG A 35 -5.69 -31.29 -12.39
C ARG A 35 -6.18 -30.57 -11.13
N SER A 36 -6.44 -29.27 -11.24
CA SER A 36 -6.97 -28.46 -10.15
C SER A 36 -8.39 -28.86 -9.78
N ALA A 37 -9.24 -29.15 -10.78
CA ALA A 37 -10.59 -29.66 -10.59
C ALA A 37 -10.61 -30.99 -9.83
N ARG A 38 -9.75 -31.96 -10.22
CA ARG A 38 -9.56 -33.22 -9.48
C ARG A 38 -9.20 -32.98 -8.01
N ARG A 39 -8.30 -32.02 -7.75
CA ARG A 39 -7.91 -31.67 -6.38
C ARG A 39 -9.06 -31.04 -5.57
N ILE A 40 -9.91 -30.24 -6.22
CA ILE A 40 -11.10 -29.65 -5.58
C ILE A 40 -12.15 -30.73 -5.28
N GLU A 41 -12.35 -31.70 -6.17
CA GLU A 41 -13.28 -32.80 -5.93
C GLU A 41 -12.84 -33.70 -4.76
N ASN A 42 -11.54 -33.96 -4.63
CA ASN A 42 -10.99 -34.76 -3.53
C ASN A 42 -11.01 -34.03 -2.17
N ASP A 43 -11.00 -32.69 -2.18
CA ASP A 43 -11.00 -31.86 -0.97
C ASP A 43 -11.79 -30.57 -1.22
N PRO A 44 -13.13 -30.61 -1.02
CA PRO A 44 -14.07 -29.57 -1.42
C PRO A 44 -14.12 -28.37 -0.46
N GLN A 45 -13.02 -28.04 0.22
CA GLN A 45 -12.91 -26.80 0.98
C GLN A 45 -12.46 -25.63 0.10
N LEU A 46 -12.93 -24.43 0.44
CA LEU A 46 -12.55 -23.21 -0.27
C LEU A 46 -11.08 -22.83 -0.02
N PRO A 47 -10.37 -22.26 -1.00
CA PRO A 47 -9.01 -21.74 -0.82
C PRO A 47 -8.85 -20.82 0.39
N SER A 48 -9.83 -19.96 0.69
CA SER A 48 -9.84 -19.12 1.89
C SER A 48 -9.85 -19.91 3.20
N GLN A 49 -10.57 -21.04 3.25
CA GLN A 49 -10.67 -21.91 4.42
C GLN A 49 -9.41 -22.76 4.63
N LYS A 50 -8.64 -23.01 3.56
CA LYS A 50 -7.37 -23.74 3.63
C LYS A 50 -6.18 -22.87 4.03
N LYS A 51 -6.30 -21.55 3.96
CA LYS A 51 -5.22 -20.63 4.37
C LYS A 51 -5.05 -20.69 5.88
N LYS A 52 -4.18 -21.59 6.35
CA LYS A 52 -3.61 -21.50 7.68
C LYS A 52 -2.61 -20.34 7.69
N GLU A 53 -2.82 -19.40 8.60
CA GLU A 53 -1.81 -18.38 8.88
C GLU A 53 -0.52 -19.09 9.29
N ARG A 54 0.57 -18.79 8.59
CA ARG A 54 1.88 -19.30 8.97
C ARG A 54 2.30 -18.51 10.21
N HIS A 55 2.29 -19.16 11.37
CA HIS A 55 2.73 -18.56 12.63
C HIS A 55 4.25 -18.37 12.69
N TRP A 56 5.01 -19.05 11.83
CA TRP A 56 6.48 -19.05 11.87
C TRP A 56 7.06 -18.15 10.79
N ARG A 57 8.15 -17.46 11.11
CA ARG A 57 8.97 -16.73 10.15
C ARG A 57 10.10 -17.64 9.69
N THR A 58 10.42 -17.62 8.40
CA THR A 58 11.55 -18.40 7.87
C THR A 58 12.90 -17.93 8.42
N ARG A 59 12.97 -16.69 8.93
CA ARG A 59 14.14 -16.08 9.53
C ARG A 59 13.76 -15.34 10.81
N ALA A 60 14.67 -15.31 11.77
CA ALA A 60 14.56 -14.44 12.95
C ALA A 60 14.37 -12.98 12.52
N ASP A 61 13.64 -12.20 13.31
CA ASP A 61 13.43 -10.79 13.01
C ASP A 61 14.73 -10.02 13.33
N PRO A 62 15.36 -9.37 12.33
CA PRO A 62 16.61 -8.66 12.56
C PRO A 62 16.46 -7.42 13.44
N LEU A 63 15.24 -6.92 13.65
CA LEU A 63 14.99 -5.74 14.47
C LEU A 63 14.64 -6.08 15.92
N GLU A 64 14.38 -7.36 16.24
CA GLU A 64 13.93 -7.76 17.58
C GLU A 64 14.86 -7.29 18.70
N PRO A 65 16.20 -7.40 18.58
CA PRO A 65 17.11 -6.97 19.64
C PRO A 65 17.09 -5.46 19.89
N PHE A 66 16.79 -4.68 18.84
CA PHE A 66 16.87 -3.22 18.86
C PHE A 66 15.51 -2.56 19.09
N TRP A 67 14.41 -3.32 18.97
CA TRP A 67 13.05 -2.77 19.00
C TRP A 67 12.72 -2.00 20.28
N PRO A 68 13.10 -2.45 21.49
CA PRO A 68 12.87 -1.65 22.70
C PRO A 68 13.51 -0.26 22.63
N ARG A 69 14.74 -0.17 22.11
CA ARG A 69 15.43 1.12 21.92
C ARG A 69 14.76 1.98 20.85
N VAL A 70 14.27 1.36 19.78
CA VAL A 70 13.47 2.06 18.76
C VAL A 70 12.21 2.66 19.38
N GLU A 71 11.51 1.94 20.25
CA GLU A 71 10.29 2.43 20.90
C GLU A 71 10.55 3.62 21.82
N GLU A 72 11.69 3.65 22.51
CA GLU A 72 12.14 4.81 23.29
C GLU A 72 12.40 6.02 22.38
N LEU A 73 13.13 5.84 21.29
CA LEU A 73 13.41 6.92 20.33
C LEU A 73 12.14 7.45 19.68
N LEU A 74 11.14 6.59 19.44
CA LEU A 74 9.85 6.98 18.88
C LEU A 74 8.97 7.81 19.83
N GLN A 75 9.33 7.93 21.11
CA GLN A 75 8.69 8.89 22.04
C GLN A 75 9.10 10.34 21.75
N ILE A 76 10.17 10.56 20.97
CA ILE A 76 10.62 11.89 20.59
C ILE A 76 9.73 12.41 19.45
N ASP A 77 8.94 13.43 19.75
CA ASP A 77 8.04 14.04 18.77
C ASP A 77 8.81 14.53 17.53
N GLY A 78 8.30 14.15 16.36
CA GLY A 78 8.85 14.57 15.07
C GLY A 78 10.13 13.86 14.63
N ILE A 79 10.66 12.90 15.40
CA ILE A 79 11.85 12.15 14.98
C ILE A 79 11.60 11.45 13.63
N ILE A 80 12.60 11.44 12.75
CA ILE A 80 12.50 10.75 11.45
C ILE A 80 13.13 9.36 11.54
N ALA A 81 12.62 8.42 10.74
CA ALA A 81 13.07 7.02 10.77
C ALA A 81 14.56 6.85 10.40
N VAL A 82 15.11 7.78 9.61
CA VAL A 82 16.53 7.80 9.26
C VAL A 82 17.38 8.14 10.48
N THR A 83 17.00 9.15 11.27
CA THR A 83 17.68 9.49 12.52
C THR A 83 17.65 8.33 13.52
N VAL A 84 16.51 7.63 13.63
CA VAL A 84 16.43 6.40 14.46
C VAL A 84 17.43 5.35 13.98
N PHE A 85 17.56 5.16 12.67
CA PHE A 85 18.52 4.20 12.10
C PHE A 85 19.97 4.59 12.39
N GLU A 86 20.33 5.85 12.16
CA GLU A 86 21.68 6.38 12.42
C GLU A 86 22.03 6.27 13.90
N THR A 87 21.10 6.61 14.81
CA THR A 87 21.31 6.45 16.26
C THR A 87 21.57 4.98 16.64
N LEU A 88 20.88 4.03 16.02
CA LEU A 88 21.15 2.61 16.25
C LEU A 88 22.53 2.17 15.72
N GLN A 89 22.96 2.69 14.57
CA GLN A 89 24.30 2.41 14.07
C GLN A 89 25.38 3.01 14.98
N ASP A 90 25.18 4.22 15.47
CA ASP A 90 26.10 4.87 16.40
C ASP A 90 26.20 4.12 17.74
N GLU A 91 25.08 3.60 18.27
CA GLU A 91 25.03 2.90 19.55
C GLU A 91 25.50 1.43 19.49
N PHE A 92 25.16 0.70 18.43
CA PHE A 92 25.37 -0.75 18.34
C PHE A 92 26.39 -1.17 17.28
N GLY A 93 26.83 -0.24 16.42
CA GLY A 93 27.75 -0.49 15.32
C GLY A 93 27.09 -1.03 14.05
N GLU A 94 27.73 -0.76 12.90
CA GLU A 94 27.25 -1.16 11.57
C GLU A 94 27.17 -2.68 11.37
N ASP A 95 28.03 -3.45 12.06
CA ASP A 95 28.01 -4.92 12.01
C ASP A 95 26.72 -5.50 12.61
N ALA A 96 26.23 -4.89 13.70
CA ALA A 96 24.99 -5.29 14.36
C ALA A 96 23.76 -4.70 13.64
N VAL A 97 23.90 -3.49 13.06
CA VAL A 97 22.85 -2.73 12.39
C VAL A 97 23.24 -2.45 10.94
N PRO A 98 23.21 -3.47 10.06
CA PRO A 98 23.62 -3.30 8.66
C PRO A 98 22.58 -2.53 7.83
N ASP A 99 23.01 -1.78 6.83
CA ASP A 99 22.15 -1.00 5.92
C ASP A 99 20.97 -1.78 5.32
N ALA A 100 21.14 -3.09 5.12
CA ALA A 100 20.09 -3.97 4.61
C ALA A 100 18.81 -3.97 5.46
N ILE A 101 18.90 -3.66 6.77
CA ILE A 101 17.74 -3.63 7.67
C ILE A 101 17.04 -2.27 7.70
N ARG A 102 17.64 -1.20 7.16
CA ARG A 102 17.08 0.17 7.17
C ARG A 102 15.66 0.24 6.60
N ARG A 103 15.45 -0.29 5.38
CA ARG A 103 14.12 -0.35 4.73
C ARG A 103 13.11 -1.15 5.55
N THR A 104 13.56 -2.13 6.32
CA THR A 104 12.69 -2.94 7.19
C THR A 104 12.30 -2.15 8.44
N LEU A 105 13.24 -1.41 9.03
CA LEU A 105 13.01 -0.50 10.14
C LEU A 105 12.03 0.60 9.78
N GLU A 106 12.29 1.34 8.70
CA GLU A 106 11.41 2.43 8.20
C GLU A 106 9.96 1.96 8.03
N ARG A 107 9.76 0.77 7.43
CA ARG A 107 8.42 0.18 7.24
C ARG A 107 7.76 -0.28 8.54
N ARG A 108 8.55 -0.72 9.53
CA ARG A 108 8.02 -1.14 10.85
C ARG A 108 7.64 0.09 11.67
N ILE A 109 8.46 1.15 11.64
CA ILE A 109 8.16 2.46 12.23
C ILE A 109 6.90 3.08 11.62
N ALA A 110 6.78 3.09 10.28
CA ALA A 110 5.59 3.64 9.61
C ALA A 110 4.29 2.93 10.05
N ARG A 111 4.33 1.59 10.18
CA ARG A 111 3.22 0.79 10.70
C ARG A 111 2.96 1.08 12.18
N TRP A 112 4.01 1.18 12.99
CA TRP A 112 3.89 1.51 14.41
C TRP A 112 3.22 2.87 14.61
N ARG A 113 3.63 3.90 13.86
CA ARG A 113 3.02 5.25 13.89
C ARG A 113 1.58 5.26 13.40
N ALA A 114 1.20 4.36 12.50
CA ALA A 114 -0.21 4.24 12.09
C ALA A 114 -1.09 3.65 13.20
N LEU A 115 -0.53 2.89 14.14
CA LEU A 115 -1.23 2.22 15.23
C LEU A 115 -1.15 3.00 16.56
N HIS A 116 -0.03 3.68 16.80
CA HIS A 116 0.31 4.33 18.09
C HIS A 116 0.64 5.82 17.96
N GLY A 117 0.69 6.36 16.74
CA GLY A 117 0.96 7.78 16.55
C GLY A 117 -0.19 8.64 17.07
N GLY A 118 0.14 9.86 17.51
CA GLY A 118 -0.86 10.85 17.91
C GLY A 118 -1.87 11.13 16.80
N GLU A 119 -2.99 11.75 17.18
CA GLU A 119 -4.03 12.12 16.23
C GLU A 119 -3.44 12.93 15.08
N LYS A 120 -3.68 12.47 13.85
CA LYS A 120 -3.33 13.25 12.67
C LYS A 120 -4.41 14.31 12.50
N GLU A 121 -3.99 15.56 12.33
CA GLU A 121 -4.89 16.63 11.94
C GLU A 121 -5.63 16.23 10.67
N ILE A 122 -6.96 16.11 10.78
CA ILE A 122 -7.83 15.84 9.64
C ILE A 122 -8.01 17.17 8.93
N PHE A 123 -7.33 17.34 7.80
CA PHE A 123 -7.58 18.47 6.91
C PHE A 123 -8.30 18.01 5.64
N PHE A 124 -9.26 18.81 5.20
CA PHE A 124 -9.93 18.63 3.92
C PHE A 124 -9.25 19.54 2.90
N PRO A 125 -8.42 19.02 1.98
CA PRO A 125 -7.78 19.84 0.97
C PRO A 125 -8.85 20.54 0.12
N GLN A 126 -8.82 21.86 0.05
CA GLN A 126 -9.54 22.56 -1.01
C GLN A 126 -8.77 22.38 -2.32
N HIS A 127 -9.25 21.47 -3.16
CA HIS A 127 -8.73 21.32 -4.52
C HIS A 127 -9.22 22.46 -5.41
N HIS A 128 -8.33 23.38 -5.76
CA HIS A 128 -8.61 24.45 -6.73
C HIS A 128 -8.06 24.02 -8.09
N GLU A 129 -8.96 23.54 -8.97
CA GLU A 129 -8.59 23.17 -10.34
C GLU A 129 -8.10 24.42 -11.10
N PRO A 130 -6.91 24.36 -11.76
CA PRO A 130 -6.40 25.46 -12.57
C PRO A 130 -7.43 25.94 -13.59
N GLY A 131 -7.68 27.25 -13.65
CA GLY A 131 -8.61 27.87 -14.60
C GLY A 131 -10.09 27.82 -14.21
N ARG A 132 -10.47 27.18 -13.09
CA ARG A 132 -11.85 27.20 -12.58
C ARG A 132 -12.22 28.51 -11.88
N GLN A 133 -11.22 29.16 -11.29
CA GLN A 133 -11.34 30.46 -10.64
C GLN A 133 -10.24 31.37 -11.20
N GLY A 134 -10.60 32.61 -11.51
CA GLY A 134 -9.68 33.62 -12.00
C GLY A 134 -10.01 34.96 -11.36
N LEU A 135 -9.00 35.64 -10.85
CA LEU A 135 -9.12 37.04 -10.44
C LEU A 135 -8.96 37.91 -11.68
N SER A 136 -9.99 38.67 -12.00
CA SER A 136 -9.91 39.74 -12.99
C SER A 136 -9.83 41.05 -12.23
N ASP A 137 -8.71 41.75 -12.41
CA ASP A 137 -8.55 43.12 -11.94
C ASP A 137 -8.39 44.03 -13.16
N PHE A 138 -8.92 45.23 -13.07
CA PHE A 138 -8.88 46.23 -14.14
C PHE A 138 -8.02 47.39 -13.68
N THR A 139 -7.03 47.76 -14.50
CA THR A 139 -6.27 48.98 -14.30
C THR A 139 -6.84 50.09 -15.17
N VAL A 140 -7.20 51.22 -14.55
CA VAL A 140 -7.61 52.42 -15.28
C VAL A 140 -6.35 53.11 -15.83
N CYS A 141 -6.26 53.19 -17.15
CA CYS A 141 -5.06 53.61 -17.89
C CYS A 141 -5.22 54.99 -18.57
N ASP A 142 -6.21 55.80 -18.17
CA ASP A 142 -6.56 57.06 -18.82
C ASP A 142 -5.36 58.02 -18.96
N SER A 143 -4.44 58.00 -17.98
CA SER A 143 -3.22 58.82 -17.99
C SER A 143 -2.21 58.42 -19.08
N LEU A 144 -2.29 57.19 -19.59
CA LEU A 144 -1.40 56.66 -20.61
C LEU A 144 -1.78 57.11 -22.04
N LYS A 145 -2.96 57.73 -22.22
CA LYS A 145 -3.47 58.25 -23.51
C LYS A 145 -3.33 57.25 -24.66
N VAL A 146 -3.64 55.98 -24.38
CA VAL A 146 -3.53 54.91 -25.37
C VAL A 146 -4.54 55.14 -26.48
N THR A 147 -4.09 55.05 -27.73
CA THR A 147 -4.93 55.14 -28.92
C THR A 147 -4.90 53.81 -29.66
N VAL A 148 -6.06 53.34 -30.12
CA VAL A 148 -6.17 52.14 -30.98
C VAL A 148 -6.81 52.58 -32.29
N ALA A 149 -6.15 52.28 -33.41
CA ALA A 149 -6.58 52.74 -34.74
C ALA A 149 -6.76 54.27 -34.88
N GLY A 150 -6.09 55.06 -34.02
CA GLY A 150 -6.15 56.53 -34.03
C GLY A 150 -7.28 57.13 -33.21
N GLU A 151 -8.13 56.31 -32.60
CA GLU A 151 -9.15 56.75 -31.64
C GLU A 151 -8.66 56.47 -30.21
N THR A 152 -8.89 57.42 -29.31
CA THR A 152 -8.65 57.22 -27.87
C THR A 152 -9.69 56.26 -27.31
N LEU A 153 -9.24 55.26 -26.56
CA LEU A 153 -10.11 54.38 -25.78
C LEU A 153 -10.83 55.15 -24.66
#